data_AF-A0A367FNF2-F1
#
_entry.id   AF-A0A367FNF2-F1
#
_cell.length_a   1.000
_cell.length_b   1.000
_cell.length_c   1.000
_cell.angle_alpha   90.00
_cell.angle_beta   90.00
_cell.angle_gamma   90.00
#
_symmetry.space_group_name_H-M   'P 1'
#
loop_
_entity.id
_entity.type
_entity.pdbx_description
1 polymer ?
#
loop_
_entity_poly.entity_id
_entity_poly.type
_entity_poly.pdbx_seq_one_letter_code
_entity_poly.pdbx_strand_id
1 'polypeptide(L)'
;MVTTGMPTTRKSSSTTKAFELLETVASAGTAGASLYDLAAASHVAVSTAHRYAASLLELGLLEKDGGGRYRLVDITMTKKDTIGHPDRLSRFAYGATQIEAEVPYTVFKDSPSVDMSVALHNPTNTAKSYGYWTCTTLAPGEESTWGSPTMDIVTNVDTIRYDSAYRWMADVEQPAHPQTPTDRYLVLDKIKKMSEWRSDGIAYGQDLATTPQNNFWGVVNHENPEGVVRVGDNTITPGMKFWEWGQNGSFGTNIFRRGSSERPYIELWAGTSDRFFSSAVLQPHQMGSWTESLAPALGLADVTNATRRRRARRVRPRRRRCVGHGQRVHNPHRPGRVGRPGRRLDRKHADECDSRVTRTSRTNSRHLSSPVRPRRSCSPMVTGRSYCARARPTSEPNQCTSAPVTGAAPHARPRGPERHERTPCSTKKEAQ
;
A
#
# COMPACT_ATOMS: atom_id res chain seq x y z
N MET A 1 16.40 29.70 42.26
CA MET A 1 16.36 29.73 40.78
C MET A 1 14.95 30.10 40.37
N VAL A 2 14.75 31.33 39.89
CA VAL A 2 13.47 31.78 39.32
C VAL A 2 13.47 31.31 37.86
N THR A 3 12.59 30.37 37.52
CA THR A 3 12.33 29.97 36.14
C THR A 3 11.52 31.07 35.47
N THR A 4 12.20 32.00 34.82
CA THR A 4 11.60 32.92 33.86
C THR A 4 11.03 32.11 32.70
N GLY A 5 9.69 31.97 32.68
CA GLY A 5 8.98 31.32 31.58
C GLY A 5 9.32 32.02 30.26
N MET A 6 9.69 31.25 29.24
CA MET A 6 9.97 31.80 27.92
C MET A 6 8.71 32.53 27.40
N PRO A 7 8.85 33.76 26.87
CA PRO A 7 7.72 34.50 26.33
C PRO A 7 7.10 33.71 25.18
N THR A 8 5.80 33.50 25.25
CA THR A 8 5.01 32.91 24.15
C THR A 8 5.17 33.79 22.92
N THR A 9 5.82 33.26 21.88
CA THR A 9 5.99 33.96 20.60
C THR A 9 4.62 34.35 20.03
N ARG A 10 4.45 35.62 19.64
CA ARG A 10 3.23 36.08 18.95
C ARG A 10 3.07 35.31 17.66
N LYS A 11 2.02 34.51 17.55
CA LYS A 11 1.63 33.86 16.30
C LYS A 11 1.03 34.91 15.36
N SER A 12 1.38 34.84 14.08
CA SER A 12 0.80 35.71 13.05
C SER A 12 -0.69 35.39 12.88
N SER A 13 -1.55 36.38 13.05
CA SER A 13 -3.00 36.22 12.90
C SER A 13 -3.38 35.79 11.48
N SER A 14 -2.70 36.30 10.46
CA SER A 14 -2.95 35.95 9.06
C SER A 14 -2.62 34.49 8.76
N THR A 15 -1.54 33.97 9.32
CA THR A 15 -1.15 32.57 9.20
C THR A 15 -2.21 31.66 9.86
N THR A 16 -2.64 32.00 11.08
CA THR A 16 -3.72 31.26 11.76
C THR A 16 -4.99 31.21 10.90
N LYS A 17 -5.42 32.34 10.33
CA LYS A 17 -6.61 32.39 9.46
C LYS A 17 -6.47 31.60 8.18
N ALA A 18 -5.30 31.60 7.54
CA ALA A 18 -5.05 30.75 6.37
C ALA A 18 -5.20 29.26 6.70
N PHE A 19 -4.68 28.80 7.85
CA PHE A 19 -4.83 27.41 8.28
C PHE A 19 -6.27 27.04 8.65
N GLU A 20 -7.03 27.92 9.32
CA GLU A 20 -8.46 27.71 9.59
C GLU A 20 -9.26 27.54 8.27
N LEU A 21 -8.90 28.30 7.22
CA LEU A 21 -9.49 28.16 5.89
C LEU A 21 -9.16 26.79 5.28
N LEU A 22 -7.87 26.42 5.25
CA LEU A 22 -7.44 25.12 4.75
C LEU A 22 -8.11 23.97 5.50
N GLU A 23 -8.28 24.09 6.81
CA GLU A 23 -9.00 23.13 7.64
C GLU A 23 -10.48 23.00 7.26
N THR A 24 -11.12 24.12 6.94
CA THR A 24 -12.52 24.15 6.48
C THR A 24 -12.67 23.46 5.12
N VAL A 25 -11.78 23.79 4.17
CA VAL A 25 -11.73 23.14 2.85
C VAL A 25 -11.47 21.64 3.00
N ALA A 26 -10.48 21.26 3.80
CA ALA A 26 -10.13 19.86 4.05
C ALA A 26 -11.32 19.07 4.63
N SER A 27 -12.05 19.67 5.57
CA SER A 27 -13.21 19.04 6.22
C SER A 27 -14.40 18.91 5.27
N ALA A 28 -14.51 19.76 4.26
CA ALA A 28 -15.53 19.65 3.22
C ALA A 28 -15.21 18.51 2.22
N GLY A 29 -13.95 18.06 2.15
CA GLY A 29 -13.50 16.99 1.26
C GLY A 29 -13.85 17.27 -0.20
N THR A 30 -14.31 16.24 -0.92
CA THR A 30 -14.67 16.34 -2.34
C THR A 30 -15.89 17.24 -2.61
N ALA A 31 -16.72 17.52 -1.61
CA ALA A 31 -17.84 18.42 -1.77
C ALA A 31 -17.37 19.88 -1.94
N GLY A 32 -16.18 20.22 -1.45
CA GLY A 32 -15.62 21.57 -1.43
C GLY A 32 -16.37 22.53 -0.51
N ALA A 33 -15.71 23.63 -0.15
CA ALA A 33 -16.25 24.69 0.69
C ALA A 33 -16.59 25.93 -0.15
N SER A 34 -17.75 26.55 0.05
CA SER A 34 -18.06 27.84 -0.57
C SER A 34 -17.28 28.97 0.11
N LEU A 35 -17.18 30.12 -0.55
CA LEU A 35 -16.55 31.30 0.05
C LEU A 35 -17.24 31.73 1.37
N TYR A 36 -18.55 31.53 1.48
CA TYR A 36 -19.31 31.83 2.70
C TYR A 36 -18.98 30.85 3.83
N ASP A 37 -18.79 29.56 3.52
CA ASP A 37 -18.35 28.56 4.50
C ASP A 37 -16.98 28.95 5.07
N LEU A 38 -16.05 29.39 4.21
CA LEU A 38 -14.72 29.85 4.62
C LEU A 38 -14.77 31.07 5.53
N ALA A 39 -15.60 32.06 5.18
CA ALA A 39 -15.76 33.28 5.96
C ALA A 39 -16.37 33.00 7.33
N ALA A 40 -17.40 32.17 7.38
CA ALA A 40 -18.09 31.78 8.61
C ALA A 40 -17.15 31.00 9.55
N ALA A 41 -16.44 29.99 9.03
CA ALA A 41 -15.59 29.11 9.84
C ALA A 41 -14.37 29.82 10.42
N SER A 42 -13.81 30.80 9.72
CA SER A 42 -12.64 31.57 10.17
C SER A 42 -13.00 32.86 10.91
N HIS A 43 -14.29 33.16 11.07
CA HIS A 43 -14.78 34.39 11.69
C HIS A 43 -14.18 35.67 11.07
N VAL A 44 -14.13 35.72 9.74
CA VAL A 44 -13.69 36.91 9.00
C VAL A 44 -14.75 37.37 8.01
N ALA A 45 -14.68 38.64 7.58
CA ALA A 45 -15.52 39.13 6.50
C ALA A 45 -15.28 38.32 5.21
N VAL A 46 -16.34 38.14 4.40
CA VAL A 46 -16.27 37.41 3.12
C VAL A 46 -15.16 37.95 2.20
N SER A 47 -14.96 39.26 2.15
CA SER A 47 -13.88 39.90 1.39
C SER A 47 -12.47 39.53 1.90
N THR A 48 -12.33 39.29 3.20
CA THR A 48 -11.07 38.83 3.80
C THR A 48 -10.84 37.35 3.52
N ALA A 49 -11.86 36.50 3.64
CA ALA A 49 -11.77 35.10 3.24
C ALA A 49 -11.41 34.96 1.76
N HIS A 50 -11.97 35.82 0.90
CA HIS A 50 -11.67 35.85 -0.53
C HIS A 50 -10.18 36.12 -0.79
N ARG A 51 -9.58 37.08 -0.09
CA ARG A 51 -8.14 37.38 -0.23
C ARG A 51 -7.27 36.20 0.18
N TYR A 52 -7.58 35.55 1.30
CA TYR A 52 -6.85 34.34 1.70
C TYR A 52 -7.01 33.21 0.69
N ALA A 53 -8.24 32.94 0.24
CA ALA A 53 -8.51 31.89 -0.74
C ALA A 53 -7.81 32.17 -2.08
N ALA A 54 -7.76 33.44 -2.52
CA ALA A 54 -7.00 33.84 -3.71
C ALA A 54 -5.50 33.58 -3.56
N SER A 55 -4.89 33.93 -2.42
CA SER A 55 -3.48 33.61 -2.17
C SER A 55 -3.21 32.10 -2.11
N LEU A 56 -4.12 31.32 -1.51
CA LEU A 56 -3.97 29.87 -1.45
C LEU A 56 -4.17 29.20 -2.83
N LEU A 57 -5.02 29.76 -3.70
CA LEU A 57 -5.12 29.37 -5.11
C LEU A 57 -3.81 29.65 -5.86
N GLU A 58 -3.23 30.84 -5.68
CA GLU A 58 -1.97 31.24 -6.32
C GLU A 58 -0.79 30.35 -5.87
N LEU A 59 -0.80 29.90 -4.62
CA LEU A 59 0.19 28.95 -4.08
C LEU A 59 -0.06 27.50 -4.51
N GLY A 60 -1.16 27.20 -5.20
CA GLY A 60 -1.52 25.83 -5.58
C GLY A 60 -1.87 24.95 -4.37
N LEU A 61 -2.39 25.55 -3.29
CA LEU A 61 -2.88 24.82 -2.11
C LEU A 61 -4.39 24.59 -2.18
N LEU A 62 -5.10 25.44 -2.92
CA LEU A 62 -6.50 25.27 -3.26
C LEU A 62 -6.72 25.19 -4.77
N GLU A 63 -7.78 24.52 -5.17
CA GLU A 63 -8.44 24.68 -6.46
C GLU A 63 -9.85 25.25 -6.26
N LYS A 64 -10.43 25.83 -7.33
CA LYS A 64 -11.81 26.34 -7.33
C LYS A 64 -12.58 25.73 -8.48
N ASP A 65 -13.66 25.02 -8.18
CA ASP A 65 -14.49 24.39 -9.21
C ASP A 65 -15.38 25.41 -9.96
N GLY A 66 -16.04 24.96 -11.02
CA GLY A 66 -16.95 25.80 -11.82
C GLY A 66 -18.17 26.31 -11.05
N GLY A 67 -18.51 25.70 -9.91
CA GLY A 67 -19.54 26.16 -8.98
C GLY A 67 -19.02 27.17 -7.95
N GLY A 68 -17.72 27.50 -8.00
CA GLY A 68 -17.07 28.45 -7.12
C GLY A 68 -16.71 27.89 -5.74
N ARG A 69 -16.72 26.56 -5.56
CA ARG A 69 -16.29 25.92 -4.32
C ARG A 69 -14.80 25.63 -4.33
N TYR A 70 -14.17 25.78 -3.17
CA TYR A 70 -12.75 25.57 -2.95
C TYR A 70 -12.49 24.15 -2.46
N ARG A 71 -11.44 23.52 -2.99
CA ARG A 71 -10.94 22.18 -2.58
C ARG A 71 -9.44 22.25 -2.36
N LEU A 72 -8.88 21.32 -1.60
CA LEU A 72 -7.42 21.19 -1.53
C LEU A 72 -6.92 20.71 -2.90
N VAL A 73 -5.72 21.15 -3.29
CA VAL A 73 -5.09 20.63 -4.50
C VAL A 73 -4.70 19.18 -4.29
N ASP A 74 -5.24 18.31 -5.12
CA ASP A 74 -4.78 16.93 -5.26
C ASP A 74 -3.41 16.92 -5.97
N ILE A 75 -2.52 16.02 -5.56
CA ILE A 75 -1.34 15.75 -6.36
C ILE A 75 -1.79 14.87 -7.52
N THR A 76 -1.94 15.45 -8.69
CA THR A 76 -2.40 14.73 -9.88
C THR A 76 -1.22 14.35 -10.78
N MET A 77 -1.05 13.06 -11.00
CA MET A 77 -0.12 12.54 -12.01
C MET A 77 -0.89 12.30 -13.31
N THR A 78 -0.39 12.78 -14.44
CA THR A 78 -0.98 12.50 -15.76
C THR A 78 0.02 11.83 -16.69
N LYS A 79 -0.46 10.93 -17.54
CA LYS A 79 0.35 10.27 -18.57
C LYS A 79 -0.51 9.91 -19.77
N LYS A 80 -0.10 10.36 -20.96
CA LYS A 80 -0.58 9.78 -22.22
C LYS A 80 0.37 8.67 -22.66
N ASP A 81 -0.15 7.49 -22.94
CA ASP A 81 0.64 6.39 -23.46
C ASP A 81 0.91 6.56 -24.96
N THR A 82 2.02 7.23 -25.25
CA THR A 82 2.54 7.41 -26.61
C THR A 82 3.72 6.48 -26.90
N ILE A 83 4.00 5.50 -26.03
CA ILE A 83 5.24 4.72 -26.09
C ILE A 83 5.01 3.47 -26.94
N GLY A 84 5.64 3.44 -28.12
CA GLY A 84 5.72 2.25 -28.97
C GLY A 84 7.17 1.76 -29.04
N HIS A 85 7.51 0.72 -28.27
CA HIS A 85 8.85 0.13 -28.35
C HIS A 85 9.00 -0.70 -29.65
N PRO A 86 9.97 -0.38 -30.52
CA PRO A 86 10.16 -1.09 -31.78
C PRO A 86 10.57 -2.56 -31.56
N ASP A 87 11.37 -2.82 -30.52
CA ASP A 87 11.91 -4.15 -30.20
C ASP A 87 11.08 -4.90 -29.15
N ARG A 88 9.78 -4.58 -29.04
CA ARG A 88 8.91 -5.20 -28.03
C ARG A 88 8.76 -6.70 -28.29
N LEU A 89 8.91 -7.50 -27.24
CA LEU A 89 8.58 -8.93 -27.30
C LEU A 89 7.08 -9.08 -27.60
N SER A 90 6.70 -10.17 -28.28
CA SER A 90 5.32 -10.43 -28.70
C SER A 90 4.28 -10.37 -27.58
N ARG A 91 4.68 -10.71 -26.34
CA ARG A 91 3.83 -10.62 -25.14
C ARG A 91 3.48 -9.19 -24.71
N PHE A 92 4.23 -8.18 -25.14
CA PHE A 92 3.94 -6.75 -24.91
C PHE A 92 3.20 -6.15 -26.13
N ALA A 93 2.03 -6.72 -26.42
CA ALA A 93 1.35 -6.60 -27.71
C ALA A 93 0.60 -5.28 -27.97
N TYR A 94 0.47 -4.37 -26.99
CA TYR A 94 -0.42 -3.21 -27.14
C TYR A 94 0.19 -2.00 -27.87
N GLY A 95 1.51 -1.81 -27.80
CA GLY A 95 2.19 -0.67 -28.42
C GLY A 95 1.71 0.64 -27.80
N ALA A 96 1.82 1.76 -28.54
CA ALA A 96 1.30 3.05 -28.08
C ALA A 96 -0.23 3.05 -28.12
N THR A 97 -0.88 2.96 -26.96
CA THR A 97 -2.35 2.86 -26.89
C THR A 97 -3.06 4.19 -27.07
N GLN A 98 -2.36 5.32 -26.85
CA GLN A 98 -2.90 6.69 -26.76
C GLN A 98 -3.87 6.91 -25.59
N ILE A 99 -3.99 5.94 -24.67
CA ILE A 99 -4.80 6.10 -23.47
C ILE A 99 -4.20 7.21 -22.60
N GLU A 100 -5.08 8.04 -22.05
CA GLU A 100 -4.75 9.11 -21.13
C GLU A 100 -5.08 8.64 -19.71
N ALA A 101 -4.07 8.60 -18.85
CA ALA A 101 -4.20 8.28 -17.44
C ALA A 101 -4.09 9.55 -16.61
N GLU A 102 -4.99 9.69 -15.64
CA GLU A 102 -4.97 10.73 -14.61
C GLU A 102 -5.11 10.06 -13.24
N VAL A 103 -4.23 10.41 -12.31
CA VAL A 103 -4.15 9.80 -10.98
C VAL A 103 -3.96 10.87 -9.90
N PRO A 104 -5.05 11.50 -9.42
CA PRO A 104 -5.03 12.30 -8.20
C PRO A 104 -4.78 11.46 -6.95
N TYR A 105 -3.92 11.99 -6.08
CA TYR A 105 -3.70 11.53 -4.71
C TYR A 105 -4.29 12.53 -3.72
N THR A 106 -5.18 12.04 -2.86
CA THR A 106 -5.88 12.84 -1.85
C THR A 106 -5.54 12.35 -0.45
N VAL A 107 -5.22 13.29 0.44
CA VAL A 107 -5.09 13.04 1.89
C VAL A 107 -6.20 13.79 2.62
N PHE A 108 -6.80 13.15 3.62
CA PHE A 108 -7.89 13.76 4.39
C PHE A 108 -7.44 14.04 5.82
N LYS A 109 -7.88 15.16 6.38
CA LYS A 109 -7.53 15.56 7.75
C LYS A 109 -7.95 14.51 8.80
N ASP A 110 -9.08 13.86 8.59
CA ASP A 110 -9.69 12.89 9.51
C ASP A 110 -9.43 11.43 9.13
N SER A 111 -8.62 11.18 8.09
CA SER A 111 -8.25 9.84 7.63
C SER A 111 -6.74 9.66 7.66
N PRO A 112 -6.23 8.53 8.19
CA PRO A 112 -4.82 8.19 8.06
C PRO A 112 -4.48 7.58 6.67
N SER A 113 -5.48 7.43 5.80
CA SER A 113 -5.33 6.82 4.48
C SER A 113 -5.04 7.85 3.39
N VAL A 114 -4.31 7.41 2.36
CA VAL A 114 -4.14 8.13 1.10
C VAL A 114 -5.06 7.49 0.07
N ASP A 115 -5.90 8.29 -0.57
CA ASP A 115 -6.70 7.83 -1.70
C ASP A 115 -5.95 8.12 -3.01
N MET A 116 -5.83 7.11 -3.85
CA MET A 116 -5.34 7.18 -5.22
C MET A 116 -6.54 6.94 -6.15
N SER A 117 -7.06 7.97 -6.79
CA SER A 117 -8.17 7.82 -7.74
C SER A 117 -7.62 7.76 -9.15
N VAL A 118 -7.89 6.68 -9.86
CA VAL A 118 -7.39 6.44 -11.22
C VAL A 118 -8.51 6.73 -12.21
N ALA A 119 -8.19 7.46 -13.27
CA ALA A 119 -9.03 7.62 -14.45
C ALA A 119 -8.22 7.27 -15.70
N LEU A 120 -8.77 6.39 -16.53
CA LEU A 120 -8.22 6.02 -17.83
C LEU A 120 -9.21 6.40 -18.92
N HIS A 121 -8.79 7.22 -19.87
CA HIS A 121 -9.59 7.69 -20.99
C HIS A 121 -9.00 7.20 -22.32
N ASN A 122 -9.83 6.62 -23.19
CA ASN A 122 -9.46 6.32 -24.57
C ASN A 122 -9.95 7.46 -25.48
N PRO A 123 -9.12 8.43 -25.86
CA PRO A 123 -9.55 9.56 -26.71
C PRO A 123 -9.73 9.19 -28.19
N THR A 124 -9.53 7.92 -28.56
CA THR A 124 -9.48 7.50 -29.96
C THR A 124 -10.83 6.95 -30.44
N ASN A 125 -11.00 6.89 -31.76
CA ASN A 125 -12.19 6.31 -32.41
C ASN A 125 -12.17 4.77 -32.47
N THR A 126 -11.23 4.10 -31.80
CA THR A 126 -11.05 2.65 -31.85
C THR A 126 -10.93 2.08 -30.44
N ALA A 127 -11.49 0.90 -30.20
CA ALA A 127 -11.28 0.20 -28.93
C ALA A 127 -9.79 -0.11 -28.73
N LYS A 128 -9.32 0.00 -27.49
CA LYS A 128 -7.92 -0.27 -27.12
C LYS A 128 -7.85 -1.41 -26.13
N SER A 129 -7.10 -2.45 -26.48
CA SER A 129 -6.61 -3.43 -25.51
C SER A 129 -5.49 -2.79 -24.69
N TYR A 130 -5.55 -2.95 -23.37
CA TYR A 130 -4.57 -2.36 -22.47
C TYR A 130 -4.36 -3.23 -21.23
N GLY A 131 -3.28 -2.96 -20.50
CA GLY A 131 -3.07 -3.43 -19.14
C GLY A 131 -2.73 -2.24 -18.25
N TYR A 132 -3.49 -2.07 -17.17
CA TYR A 132 -3.15 -1.12 -16.11
C TYR A 132 -2.93 -1.90 -14.82
N TRP A 133 -1.86 -1.58 -14.11
CA TRP A 133 -1.62 -2.10 -12.79
C TRP A 133 -1.03 -1.04 -11.86
N THR A 134 -1.57 -0.95 -10.64
CA THR A 134 -0.95 -0.20 -9.55
C THR A 134 0.02 -1.11 -8.83
N CYS A 135 1.32 -0.78 -8.86
CA CYS A 135 2.33 -1.45 -8.07
C CYS A 135 2.46 -0.79 -6.70
N THR A 136 2.32 -1.57 -5.62
CA THR A 136 2.67 -1.12 -4.27
C THR A 136 3.86 -1.92 -3.76
N THR A 137 5.02 -1.27 -3.70
CA THR A 137 6.25 -1.83 -3.10
C THR A 137 6.20 -1.61 -1.59
N LEU A 138 6.01 -2.70 -0.84
CA LEU A 138 5.72 -2.66 0.59
C LEU A 138 6.87 -3.25 1.39
N ALA A 139 7.55 -2.38 2.14
CA ALA A 139 8.49 -2.76 3.20
C ALA A 139 8.07 -2.08 4.50
N PRO A 140 6.89 -2.43 5.07
CA PRO A 140 6.46 -1.82 6.31
C PRO A 140 7.43 -2.13 7.42
N GLY A 141 7.79 -1.10 8.16
CA GLY A 141 8.52 -1.23 9.39
C GLY A 141 10.05 -1.27 9.32
N GLU A 142 10.59 -0.88 10.46
CA GLU A 142 11.95 -0.48 10.83
C GLU A 142 12.45 0.90 10.36
N GLU A 143 13.22 1.55 11.25
CA GLU A 143 14.05 2.73 10.93
C GLU A 143 15.24 2.35 10.03
N SER A 144 15.49 1.05 9.84
CA SER A 144 16.59 0.59 9.02
C SER A 144 16.16 0.41 7.57
N THR A 145 17.04 0.83 6.68
CA THR A 145 16.89 0.69 5.24
C THR A 145 16.92 -0.77 4.76
N TRP A 146 16.97 -1.76 5.66
CA TRP A 146 17.24 -3.17 5.39
C TRP A 146 16.00 -4.07 5.32
N GLY A 147 14.78 -3.57 5.53
CA GLY A 147 13.54 -4.36 5.49
C GLY A 147 13.45 -5.42 6.60
N SER A 148 12.40 -6.25 6.58
CA SER A 148 12.17 -7.27 7.63
C SER A 148 11.82 -8.66 7.06
N PRO A 149 12.47 -9.75 7.53
CA PRO A 149 12.14 -11.11 7.10
C PRO A 149 10.82 -11.61 7.68
N THR A 150 10.23 -10.86 8.61
CA THR A 150 8.95 -11.16 9.27
C THR A 150 7.77 -10.42 8.62
N MET A 151 7.96 -9.89 7.41
CA MET A 151 6.86 -9.34 6.64
C MET A 151 5.92 -10.46 6.16
N ASP A 152 4.63 -10.29 6.44
CA ASP A 152 3.57 -11.20 6.03
C ASP A 152 2.52 -10.44 5.21
N ILE A 153 2.11 -11.06 4.11
CA ILE A 153 1.01 -10.61 3.27
C ILE A 153 -0.31 -10.89 3.98
N VAL A 154 -1.13 -9.85 4.11
CA VAL A 154 -2.50 -9.94 4.60
C VAL A 154 -3.47 -9.85 3.44
N THR A 155 -4.32 -10.85 3.26
CA THR A 155 -5.29 -10.93 2.16
C THR A 155 -6.42 -11.92 2.51
N ASN A 156 -7.55 -11.84 1.81
CA ASN A 156 -8.63 -12.84 1.88
C ASN A 156 -8.60 -13.85 0.73
N VAL A 157 -7.48 -13.90 0.01
CA VAL A 157 -7.26 -14.88 -1.06
C VAL A 157 -6.71 -16.17 -0.46
N ASP A 158 -7.36 -17.30 -0.76
CA ASP A 158 -6.91 -18.62 -0.30
C ASP A 158 -6.18 -19.40 -1.40
N THR A 159 -6.36 -19.00 -2.67
CA THR A 159 -5.79 -19.71 -3.83
C THR A 159 -5.02 -18.75 -4.72
N ILE A 160 -3.86 -19.18 -5.18
CA ILE A 160 -3.03 -18.46 -6.13
C ILE A 160 -2.77 -19.31 -7.37
N ARG A 161 -2.45 -18.66 -8.47
CA ARG A 161 -1.91 -19.28 -9.67
C ARG A 161 -0.52 -18.72 -9.94
N TYR A 162 0.48 -19.59 -10.11
CA TYR A 162 1.85 -19.15 -10.41
C TYR A 162 2.17 -19.21 -11.92
N ASP A 163 3.12 -18.38 -12.37
CA ASP A 163 3.62 -18.47 -13.75
C ASP A 163 4.50 -19.72 -13.92
N SER A 164 4.44 -20.38 -15.08
CA SER A 164 5.23 -21.58 -15.37
C SER A 164 6.75 -21.42 -15.17
N ALA A 165 7.27 -20.19 -15.24
CA ALA A 165 8.66 -19.90 -14.95
C ALA A 165 9.05 -20.13 -13.47
N TYR A 166 8.09 -20.11 -12.54
CA TYR A 166 8.34 -20.12 -11.09
C TYR A 166 7.88 -21.42 -10.42
N ARG A 167 8.27 -22.57 -10.98
CA ARG A 167 7.85 -23.91 -10.50
C ARG A 167 8.21 -24.19 -9.04
N TRP A 168 9.23 -23.53 -8.50
CA TRP A 168 9.66 -23.71 -7.11
C TRP A 168 8.55 -23.42 -6.09
N MET A 169 7.55 -22.59 -6.44
CA MET A 169 6.42 -22.29 -5.55
C MET A 169 5.61 -23.55 -5.23
N ALA A 170 5.53 -24.51 -6.15
CA ALA A 170 4.87 -25.81 -5.94
C ALA A 170 5.66 -26.73 -4.98
N ASP A 171 6.93 -26.43 -4.70
CA ASP A 171 7.73 -27.14 -3.68
C ASP A 171 7.56 -26.54 -2.28
N VAL A 172 6.83 -25.42 -2.18
CA VAL A 172 6.56 -24.69 -0.93
C VAL A 172 5.10 -24.89 -0.52
N GLU A 173 4.18 -24.61 -1.45
CA GLU A 173 2.73 -24.69 -1.23
C GLU A 173 2.14 -26.04 -1.65
N GLN A 174 0.92 -26.30 -1.18
CA GLN A 174 0.14 -27.46 -1.61
C GLN A 174 -0.68 -27.14 -2.87
N PRO A 175 -0.93 -28.12 -3.76
CA PRO A 175 -1.87 -27.96 -4.87
C PRO A 175 -3.27 -27.58 -4.35
N ALA A 176 -3.88 -26.55 -4.93
CA ALA A 176 -5.26 -26.18 -4.61
C ALA A 176 -6.27 -27.21 -5.14
N HIS A 177 -5.93 -27.87 -6.25
CA HIS A 177 -6.71 -28.95 -6.84
C HIS A 177 -5.87 -30.24 -6.90
N PRO A 178 -5.88 -31.06 -5.83
CA PRO A 178 -5.06 -32.28 -5.76
C PRO A 178 -5.37 -33.30 -6.87
N GLN A 179 -6.55 -33.24 -7.47
CA GLN A 179 -6.97 -34.11 -8.58
C GLN A 179 -6.34 -33.69 -9.91
N THR A 180 -5.92 -32.42 -10.03
CA THR A 180 -5.28 -31.83 -11.22
C THR A 180 -3.99 -31.10 -10.84
N PRO A 181 -2.99 -31.78 -10.23
CA PRO A 181 -1.85 -31.13 -9.58
C PRO A 181 -0.92 -30.35 -10.54
N THR A 182 -1.16 -30.43 -11.85
CA THR A 182 -0.43 -29.70 -12.89
C THR A 182 -1.07 -28.37 -13.29
N ASP A 183 -2.25 -28.03 -12.77
CA ASP A 183 -3.02 -26.85 -13.22
C ASP A 183 -2.46 -25.50 -12.73
N ARG A 184 -1.36 -25.53 -11.96
CA ARG A 184 -0.63 -24.39 -11.40
C ARG A 184 -1.38 -23.59 -10.35
N TYR A 185 -2.46 -24.14 -9.80
CA TYR A 185 -3.17 -23.53 -8.67
C TYR A 185 -2.64 -24.09 -7.35
N LEU A 186 -2.28 -23.21 -6.44
CA LEU A 186 -1.71 -23.53 -5.13
C LEU A 186 -2.54 -22.87 -4.03
N VAL A 187 -2.62 -23.54 -2.88
CA VAL A 187 -3.14 -22.93 -1.65
C VAL A 187 -2.15 -21.85 -1.21
N LEU A 188 -2.65 -20.65 -0.89
CA LEU A 188 -1.83 -19.58 -0.31
C LEU A 188 -1.73 -19.78 1.21
N ASP A 189 -0.61 -20.30 1.69
CA ASP A 189 -0.39 -20.47 3.14
C ASP A 189 1.00 -20.06 3.58
N LYS A 190 2.05 -20.58 2.95
CA LYS A 190 3.44 -20.31 3.33
C LYS A 190 3.99 -19.07 2.66
N ILE A 191 3.84 -18.92 1.34
CA ILE A 191 4.43 -17.80 0.59
C ILE A 191 3.77 -16.45 0.87
N LYS A 192 2.74 -16.41 1.73
CA LYS A 192 2.33 -15.15 2.36
C LYS A 192 3.44 -14.53 3.20
N LYS A 193 4.41 -15.32 3.68
CA LYS A 193 5.53 -14.87 4.50
C LYS A 193 6.75 -14.61 3.64
N MET A 194 7.40 -13.46 3.83
CA MET A 194 8.66 -13.11 3.16
C MET A 194 9.71 -14.21 3.28
N SER A 195 9.79 -14.85 4.44
CA SER A 195 10.75 -15.93 4.73
C SER A 195 10.52 -17.24 3.96
N GLU A 196 9.36 -17.41 3.31
CA GLU A 196 9.05 -18.62 2.54
C GLU A 196 9.30 -18.43 1.03
N TRP A 197 9.67 -17.22 0.60
CA TRP A 197 10.06 -16.94 -0.78
C TRP A 197 11.47 -17.46 -1.06
N ARG A 198 11.60 -18.67 -1.63
CA ARG A 198 12.91 -19.31 -1.86
C ARG A 198 13.70 -18.72 -3.03
N SER A 199 13.02 -18.13 -4.01
CA SER A 199 13.59 -17.46 -5.18
C SER A 199 12.66 -16.33 -5.60
N ASP A 200 13.06 -15.57 -6.61
CA ASP A 200 12.17 -14.64 -7.30
C ASP A 200 10.93 -15.35 -7.87
N GLY A 201 9.81 -14.62 -7.93
CA GLY A 201 8.68 -15.11 -8.71
C GLY A 201 7.39 -14.31 -8.69
N ILE A 202 6.49 -14.73 -9.58
CA ILE A 202 5.16 -14.14 -9.77
C ILE A 202 4.08 -15.17 -9.43
N ALA A 203 3.12 -14.75 -8.62
CA ALA A 203 1.84 -15.42 -8.44
C ALA A 203 0.67 -14.45 -8.63
N TYR A 204 -0.52 -14.98 -8.90
CA TYR A 204 -1.75 -14.22 -9.09
C TYR A 204 -2.84 -14.75 -8.16
N GLY A 205 -3.42 -13.87 -7.35
CA GLY A 205 -4.53 -14.22 -6.48
C GLY A 205 -5.76 -14.62 -7.29
N GLN A 206 -6.48 -15.64 -6.82
CA GLN A 206 -7.72 -16.13 -7.44
C GLN A 206 -8.91 -15.82 -6.54
N ASP A 207 -10.09 -15.75 -7.14
CA ASP A 207 -11.38 -15.57 -6.44
C ASP A 207 -11.38 -14.40 -5.45
N LEU A 208 -10.83 -13.27 -5.87
CA LEU A 208 -10.78 -12.05 -5.07
C LEU A 208 -12.17 -11.71 -4.54
N ALA A 209 -12.25 -11.47 -3.23
CA ALA A 209 -13.49 -11.01 -2.63
C ALA A 209 -13.94 -9.70 -3.29
N THR A 210 -15.26 -9.54 -3.43
CA THR A 210 -15.91 -8.35 -3.99
C THR A 210 -16.72 -7.57 -2.96
N THR A 211 -16.92 -8.13 -1.76
CA THR A 211 -17.57 -7.45 -0.65
C THR A 211 -16.69 -6.33 -0.08
N PRO A 212 -17.18 -5.10 0.14
CA PRO A 212 -16.37 -3.94 0.52
C PRO A 212 -15.42 -4.10 1.72
N GLN A 213 -15.74 -5.00 2.66
CA GLN A 213 -14.93 -5.29 3.86
C GLN A 213 -13.72 -6.21 3.60
N ASN A 214 -13.76 -6.95 2.49
CA ASN A 214 -12.79 -7.99 2.15
C ASN A 214 -12.00 -7.65 0.88
N ASN A 215 -12.29 -6.53 0.20
CA ASN A 215 -11.58 -6.08 -1.00
C ASN A 215 -10.25 -5.39 -0.63
N PHE A 216 -9.43 -6.09 0.14
CA PHE A 216 -8.16 -5.57 0.61
C PHE A 216 -7.06 -6.61 0.49
N TRP A 217 -5.84 -6.09 0.37
CA TRP A 217 -4.61 -6.85 0.57
C TRP A 217 -3.53 -5.88 1.06
N GLY A 218 -2.47 -6.40 1.66
CA GLY A 218 -1.40 -5.57 2.18
C GLY A 218 -0.26 -6.38 2.75
N VAL A 219 0.64 -5.70 3.44
CA VAL A 219 1.75 -6.33 4.16
C VAL A 219 1.78 -5.77 5.57
N VAL A 220 2.04 -6.64 6.54
CA VAL A 220 2.34 -6.28 7.93
C VAL A 220 3.72 -6.80 8.30
N ASN A 221 4.40 -6.13 9.20
CA ASN A 221 5.68 -6.52 9.79
C ASN A 221 5.45 -6.89 11.25
N HIS A 222 5.94 -8.07 11.64
CA HIS A 222 5.75 -8.60 12.99
C HIS A 222 6.79 -8.12 14.01
N GLU A 223 7.87 -7.48 13.58
CA GLU A 223 8.90 -6.91 14.48
C GLU A 223 8.45 -5.59 15.12
N ASN A 224 7.78 -4.71 14.36
CA ASN A 224 7.34 -3.39 14.84
C ASN A 224 5.82 -3.12 14.71
N PRO A 225 5.00 -4.19 14.68
CA PRO A 225 3.58 -4.21 14.27
C PRO A 225 3.09 -3.09 13.34
N GLU A 226 3.83 -2.78 12.28
CA GLU A 226 3.44 -1.80 11.26
C GLU A 226 3.05 -2.48 9.95
N GLY A 227 2.23 -1.81 9.16
CA GLY A 227 1.75 -2.37 7.91
C GLY A 227 1.07 -1.33 7.04
N VAL A 228 0.84 -1.71 5.78
CA VAL A 228 0.06 -0.92 4.83
C VAL A 228 -0.87 -1.87 4.09
N VAL A 229 -2.13 -1.46 3.97
CA VAL A 229 -3.18 -2.22 3.33
C VAL A 229 -3.79 -1.37 2.22
N ARG A 230 -3.85 -1.92 1.01
CA ARG A 230 -4.65 -1.41 -0.09
C ARG A 230 -6.09 -1.88 0.09
N VAL A 231 -7.04 -0.96 -0.04
CA VAL A 231 -8.47 -1.24 -0.12
C VAL A 231 -8.98 -0.69 -1.45
N GLY A 232 -9.72 -1.48 -2.23
CA GLY A 232 -10.26 -1.03 -3.51
C GLY A 232 -11.48 -1.82 -3.97
N ASP A 233 -11.95 -1.58 -5.18
CA ASP A 233 -13.04 -2.36 -5.77
C ASP A 233 -12.49 -3.43 -6.71
N ASN A 234 -12.52 -4.68 -6.26
CA ASN A 234 -12.03 -5.82 -7.02
C ASN A 234 -12.97 -6.20 -8.18
N THR A 235 -14.18 -5.64 -8.27
CA THR A 235 -15.03 -5.79 -9.47
C THR A 235 -14.51 -4.96 -10.65
N ILE A 236 -13.78 -3.87 -10.37
CA ILE A 236 -13.13 -3.01 -11.37
C ILE A 236 -11.67 -3.42 -11.57
N THR A 237 -11.00 -3.82 -10.48
CA THR A 237 -9.60 -4.25 -10.46
C THR A 237 -9.48 -5.72 -10.04
N PRO A 238 -9.85 -6.67 -10.92
CA PRO A 238 -9.92 -8.09 -10.57
C PRO A 238 -8.54 -8.76 -10.42
N GLY A 239 -7.46 -8.08 -10.82
CA GLY A 239 -6.10 -8.61 -10.70
C GLY A 239 -5.49 -8.38 -9.33
N MET A 240 -4.89 -9.43 -8.76
CA MET A 240 -3.93 -9.33 -7.65
C MET A 240 -2.65 -10.06 -8.05
N LYS A 241 -1.53 -9.34 -8.15
CA LYS A 241 -0.21 -9.95 -8.41
C LYS A 241 0.65 -9.88 -7.17
N PHE A 242 1.34 -10.96 -6.89
CA PHE A 242 2.45 -11.07 -5.94
C PHE A 242 3.74 -11.07 -6.73
N TRP A 243 4.71 -10.27 -6.31
CA TRP A 243 6.09 -10.36 -6.79
C TRP A 243 7.04 -10.23 -5.61
N GLU A 244 8.06 -11.07 -5.61
CA GLU A 244 9.23 -10.85 -4.77
C GLU A 244 10.49 -11.45 -5.41
N TRP A 245 11.67 -10.97 -4.99
CA TRP A 245 13.01 -11.41 -5.41
C TRP A 245 13.54 -12.66 -4.67
N GLY A 246 12.77 -13.17 -3.70
CA GLY A 246 13.20 -14.23 -2.80
C GLY A 246 13.93 -13.69 -1.58
N GLN A 247 13.77 -14.35 -0.43
CA GLN A 247 14.36 -13.91 0.84
C GLN A 247 15.87 -13.70 0.72
N ASN A 248 16.60 -14.69 0.22
CA ASN A 248 18.06 -14.61 0.14
C ASN A 248 18.54 -13.56 -0.87
N GLY A 249 17.82 -13.36 -1.99
CA GLY A 249 18.15 -12.32 -2.97
C GLY A 249 17.95 -10.92 -2.38
N SER A 250 16.81 -10.73 -1.72
CA SER A 250 16.43 -9.48 -1.08
C SER A 250 17.36 -9.05 0.06
N PHE A 251 17.69 -9.97 0.97
CA PHE A 251 18.55 -9.68 2.14
C PHE A 251 20.05 -9.83 1.85
N GLY A 252 20.43 -10.47 0.73
CA GLY A 252 21.81 -10.54 0.26
C GLY A 252 22.27 -9.31 -0.54
N THR A 253 21.34 -8.42 -0.88
CA THR A 253 21.60 -7.27 -1.75
C THR A 253 22.20 -6.08 -1.01
N ASN A 254 23.17 -5.42 -1.65
CA ASN A 254 23.65 -4.11 -1.19
C ASN A 254 22.67 -3.01 -1.59
N ILE A 255 21.85 -2.59 -0.62
CA ILE A 255 20.82 -1.56 -0.78
C ILE A 255 21.37 -0.16 -1.07
N PHE A 256 22.62 0.14 -0.71
CA PHE A 256 23.23 1.46 -0.96
C PHE A 256 23.83 1.58 -2.35
N ARG A 257 23.99 0.46 -3.06
CA ARG A 257 24.47 0.46 -4.44
C ARG A 257 23.34 0.94 -5.36
N ARG A 258 23.64 1.95 -6.16
CA ARG A 258 22.73 2.43 -7.22
C ARG A 258 22.43 1.28 -8.20
N GLY A 259 21.14 1.07 -8.48
CA GLY A 259 20.67 0.07 -9.43
C GLY A 259 20.42 -1.32 -8.85
N SER A 260 20.58 -1.52 -7.53
CA SER A 260 20.12 -2.74 -6.86
C SER A 260 18.58 -2.75 -6.78
N SER A 261 17.94 -3.63 -7.55
CA SER A 261 16.48 -3.79 -7.58
C SER A 261 15.97 -4.80 -6.56
N GLU A 262 16.77 -5.81 -6.20
CA GLU A 262 16.50 -6.90 -5.25
C GLU A 262 16.49 -6.41 -3.80
N ARG A 263 15.70 -5.38 -3.49
CA ARG A 263 15.57 -4.86 -2.13
C ARG A 263 14.50 -5.63 -1.35
N PRO A 264 14.59 -5.70 -0.01
CA PRO A 264 13.66 -6.44 0.84
C PRO A 264 12.33 -5.71 1.03
N TYR A 265 11.51 -5.76 -0.02
CA TYR A 265 10.13 -5.31 -0.07
C TYR A 265 9.27 -6.42 -0.66
N ILE A 266 7.96 -6.43 -0.43
CA ILE A 266 7.03 -7.28 -1.18
C ILE A 266 6.27 -6.39 -2.17
N GLU A 267 6.17 -6.83 -3.42
CA GLU A 267 5.36 -6.17 -4.43
C GLU A 267 3.96 -6.79 -4.49
N LEU A 268 2.96 -5.98 -4.16
CA LEU A 268 1.55 -6.33 -4.38
C LEU A 268 0.95 -5.38 -5.39
N TRP A 269 0.25 -5.94 -6.38
CA TRP A 269 -0.31 -5.15 -7.47
C TRP A 269 -1.81 -5.36 -7.63
N ALA A 270 -2.55 -4.28 -7.91
CA ALA A 270 -3.94 -4.32 -8.35
C ALA A 270 -4.02 -4.05 -9.86
N GLY A 271 -4.78 -4.86 -10.59
CA GLY A 271 -4.84 -4.79 -12.05
C GLY A 271 -6.25 -4.74 -12.61
N THR A 272 -6.42 -4.08 -13.76
CA THR A 272 -7.69 -4.10 -14.53
C THR A 272 -7.90 -5.42 -15.28
N SER A 273 -6.91 -6.32 -15.27
CA SER A 273 -6.99 -7.69 -15.77
C SER A 273 -6.60 -8.68 -14.68
N ASP A 274 -6.98 -9.95 -14.81
CA ASP A 274 -6.72 -11.00 -13.82
C ASP A 274 -5.22 -11.33 -13.64
N ARG A 275 -4.40 -11.12 -14.68
CA ARG A 275 -2.96 -11.37 -14.69
C ARG A 275 -2.21 -10.53 -15.72
N PHE A 276 -0.88 -10.47 -15.62
CA PHE A 276 -0.09 -9.81 -16.65
C PHE A 276 -0.29 -10.44 -18.03
N PHE A 277 -0.14 -9.60 -19.06
CA PHE A 277 -0.31 -9.95 -20.48
C PHE A 277 -1.73 -10.41 -20.86
N SER A 278 -2.68 -10.41 -19.93
CA SER A 278 -4.11 -10.46 -20.23
C SER A 278 -4.62 -9.04 -20.34
N SER A 279 -5.36 -8.75 -21.42
CA SER A 279 -5.82 -7.40 -21.72
C SER A 279 -7.20 -7.12 -21.12
N ALA A 280 -7.36 -5.94 -20.56
CA ALA A 280 -8.65 -5.27 -20.51
C ALA A 280 -8.91 -4.55 -21.85
N VAL A 281 -10.15 -4.08 -22.07
CA VAL A 281 -10.52 -3.32 -23.26
C VAL A 281 -11.24 -2.05 -22.86
N LEU A 282 -10.78 -0.91 -23.38
CA LEU A 282 -11.42 0.39 -23.24
C LEU A 282 -12.03 0.78 -24.59
N GLN A 283 -13.35 0.95 -24.65
CA GLN A 283 -14.08 1.30 -25.87
C GLN A 283 -13.71 2.72 -26.37
N PRO A 284 -13.99 3.07 -27.63
CA PRO A 284 -13.79 4.44 -28.12
C PRO A 284 -14.43 5.48 -27.19
N HIS A 285 -13.71 6.53 -26.83
CA HIS A 285 -14.17 7.62 -25.96
C HIS A 285 -14.63 7.20 -24.57
N GLN A 286 -14.34 5.95 -24.16
CA GLN A 286 -14.72 5.46 -22.85
C GLN A 286 -13.73 5.95 -21.79
N MET A 287 -14.27 6.28 -20.62
CA MET A 287 -13.53 6.52 -19.40
C MET A 287 -13.81 5.41 -18.38
N GLY A 288 -12.76 4.77 -17.87
CA GLY A 288 -12.82 3.90 -16.70
C GLY A 288 -12.24 4.63 -15.50
N SER A 289 -12.88 4.56 -14.33
CA SER A 289 -12.37 5.20 -13.11
C SER A 289 -12.67 4.39 -11.85
N TRP A 290 -11.76 4.48 -10.89
CA TRP A 290 -11.88 3.84 -9.58
C TRP A 290 -10.99 4.53 -8.54
N THR A 291 -11.14 4.18 -7.26
CA THR A 291 -10.27 4.64 -6.19
C THR A 291 -9.67 3.44 -5.47
N GLU A 292 -8.38 3.52 -5.17
CA GLU A 292 -7.68 2.66 -4.23
C GLU A 292 -7.23 3.47 -3.03
N SER A 293 -7.43 2.95 -1.83
CA SER A 293 -7.02 3.60 -0.59
C SER A 293 -5.89 2.82 0.05
N LEU A 294 -4.76 3.49 0.30
CA LEU A 294 -3.64 2.95 1.07
C LEU A 294 -3.83 3.35 2.54
N ALA A 295 -4.08 2.37 3.40
CA ALA A 295 -4.36 2.56 4.81
C ALA A 295 -3.24 1.96 5.68
N PRO A 296 -2.68 2.70 6.65
CA PRO A 296 -1.71 2.13 7.57
C PRO A 296 -2.39 1.16 8.55
N ALA A 297 -1.69 0.06 8.85
CA ALA A 297 -2.06 -0.96 9.83
C ALA A 297 -1.06 -0.91 11.00
N LEU A 298 -1.28 0.01 11.94
CA LEU A 298 -0.42 0.21 13.11
C LEU A 298 -0.92 -0.59 14.31
N GLY A 299 0.00 -1.28 15.01
CA GLY A 299 -0.31 -2.09 16.19
C GLY A 299 -1.06 -3.38 15.87
N LEU A 300 -1.04 -3.82 14.61
CA LEU A 300 -1.77 -5.00 14.14
C LEU A 300 -0.82 -6.08 13.68
N ALA A 301 -0.92 -7.26 14.29
CA ALA A 301 -0.24 -8.45 13.80
C ALA A 301 -0.94 -9.08 12.59
N ASP A 302 -2.17 -8.67 12.28
CA ASP A 302 -2.95 -9.25 11.17
C ASP A 302 -4.14 -8.33 10.84
N VAL A 303 -4.64 -8.42 9.60
CA VAL A 303 -5.78 -7.65 9.10
C VAL A 303 -6.81 -8.62 8.54
N THR A 304 -7.97 -8.66 9.18
CA THR A 304 -9.12 -9.52 8.78
C THR A 304 -10.26 -8.72 8.18
N ASN A 305 -10.16 -7.39 8.19
CA ASN A 305 -11.14 -6.47 7.64
C ASN A 305 -10.52 -5.09 7.41
N ALA A 306 -10.77 -4.51 6.23
CA ALA A 306 -10.40 -3.13 5.93
C ALA A 306 -11.47 -2.49 5.02
N THR A 307 -11.71 -1.19 5.22
CA THR A 307 -12.66 -0.41 4.42
C THR A 307 -12.10 0.99 4.19
N ARG A 308 -12.37 1.62 3.05
CA ARG A 308 -11.84 2.96 2.69
C ARG A 308 -11.95 4.02 3.78
N ARG A 309 -13.06 4.06 4.54
CA ARG A 309 -13.33 5.10 5.56
C ARG A 309 -12.92 4.72 6.99
N ARG A 310 -12.37 3.52 7.22
CA ARG A 310 -11.96 3.09 8.57
C ARG A 310 -10.60 2.44 8.51
N ARG A 311 -9.76 2.75 9.52
CA ARG A 311 -8.51 2.02 9.78
C ARG A 311 -8.72 0.51 9.64
N ALA A 312 -7.73 -0.18 9.09
CA ALA A 312 -7.65 -1.63 9.15
C ALA A 312 -7.86 -2.09 10.60
N ARG A 313 -8.61 -3.18 10.79
CA ARG A 313 -8.91 -3.71 12.14
C ARG A 313 -8.86 -5.23 12.12
N ARG A 314 -8.41 -5.79 13.23
CA ARG A 314 -8.62 -7.21 13.53
C ARG A 314 -9.98 -7.38 14.20
N VAL A 315 -10.88 -8.15 13.59
CA VAL A 315 -12.12 -8.54 14.25
C VAL A 315 -11.80 -9.66 15.24
N ARG A 316 -11.98 -9.42 16.55
CA ARG A 316 -11.88 -10.50 17.54
C ARG A 316 -12.99 -11.53 17.25
N PRO A 317 -12.69 -12.84 17.13
CA PRO A 317 -13.73 -13.84 17.02
C PRO A 317 -14.69 -13.70 18.20
N ARG A 318 -15.99 -13.57 17.91
CA ARG A 318 -17.01 -13.68 18.97
C ARG A 318 -16.84 -15.07 19.57
N ARG A 319 -16.49 -15.14 20.87
CA ARG A 319 -16.56 -16.39 21.64
C ARG A 319 -17.97 -16.93 21.42
N ARG A 320 -18.11 -18.02 20.65
CA ARG A 320 -19.35 -18.79 20.62
C ARG A 320 -19.60 -19.18 22.08
N ARG A 321 -20.65 -18.63 22.69
CA ARG A 321 -21.17 -19.21 23.92
C ARG A 321 -21.58 -20.62 23.53
N CYS A 322 -20.87 -21.62 24.04
CA CYS A 322 -21.37 -22.97 24.06
C CYS A 322 -22.69 -22.91 24.84
N VAL A 323 -23.81 -22.96 24.11
CA VAL A 323 -25.10 -23.25 24.73
C VAL A 323 -25.03 -24.73 25.07
N GLY A 324 -24.76 -25.02 26.34
CA GLY A 324 -24.82 -26.38 26.85
C GLY A 324 -26.22 -26.92 26.59
N HIS A 325 -26.33 -28.00 25.81
CA HIS A 325 -27.54 -28.82 25.78
C HIS A 325 -27.71 -29.47 27.16
N GLY A 326 -28.47 -28.80 28.03
CA GLY A 326 -29.05 -29.45 29.19
C GLY A 326 -30.09 -30.45 28.71
N GLN A 327 -29.73 -31.73 28.68
CA GLN A 327 -30.70 -32.83 28.63
C GLN A 327 -31.65 -32.68 29.82
N ARG A 328 -32.93 -32.39 29.55
CA ARG A 328 -33.99 -32.53 30.55
C ARG A 328 -34.37 -34.01 30.63
N VAL A 329 -34.03 -34.63 31.75
CA VAL A 329 -34.60 -35.91 32.16
C VAL A 329 -36.06 -35.67 32.54
N HIS A 330 -36.99 -36.30 31.81
CA HIS A 330 -38.42 -36.30 32.13
C HIS A 330 -38.68 -37.16 33.37
N ASN A 331 -39.32 -36.60 34.38
CA ASN A 331 -39.89 -37.33 35.52
C ASN A 331 -41.41 -37.15 35.48
N PRO A 332 -42.22 -38.20 35.23
CA PRO A 332 -43.67 -38.07 35.13
C PRO A 332 -44.35 -38.55 36.41
N HIS A 333 -44.76 -37.65 37.30
CA HIS A 333 -45.89 -37.86 38.21
C HIS A 333 -46.25 -36.58 38.99
N ARG A 334 -47.31 -35.88 38.56
CA ARG A 334 -48.41 -35.39 39.43
C ARG A 334 -49.48 -34.63 38.61
N PRO A 335 -50.77 -34.86 38.86
CA PRO A 335 -51.86 -34.19 38.16
C PRO A 335 -52.39 -32.96 38.90
N GLY A 336 -52.84 -31.96 38.13
CA GLY A 336 -54.03 -31.16 38.42
C GLY A 336 -53.87 -29.84 39.19
N ARG A 337 -54.02 -28.70 38.48
CA ARG A 337 -55.10 -27.73 38.79
C ARG A 337 -55.28 -26.68 37.69
N VAL A 338 -56.55 -26.40 37.44
CA VAL A 338 -57.12 -25.43 36.51
C VAL A 338 -57.14 -24.04 37.14
N GLY A 339 -56.86 -22.98 36.37
CA GLY A 339 -57.07 -21.59 36.77
C GLY A 339 -56.77 -20.59 35.64
N ARG A 340 -57.79 -19.82 35.25
CA ARG A 340 -57.90 -18.90 34.10
C ARG A 340 -57.23 -17.51 34.33
N PRO A 341 -57.19 -16.62 33.31
CA PRO A 341 -56.14 -15.60 33.11
C PRO A 341 -56.48 -14.21 33.65
N GLY A 342 -55.46 -13.37 33.84
CA GLY A 342 -55.64 -11.96 34.18
C GLY A 342 -54.39 -11.07 34.02
N ARG A 343 -54.42 -10.28 32.93
CA ARG A 343 -53.97 -8.87 32.76
C ARG A 343 -52.61 -8.37 33.27
N ARG A 344 -51.87 -7.81 32.29
CA ARG A 344 -51.15 -6.51 32.25
C ARG A 344 -50.78 -5.84 33.58
N LEU A 345 -49.50 -5.47 33.72
CA LEU A 345 -49.03 -4.07 33.61
C LEU A 345 -47.50 -3.96 33.69
N ASP A 346 -47.01 -2.93 33.00
CA ASP A 346 -45.64 -2.43 32.97
C ASP A 346 -45.04 -2.14 34.35
N ARG A 347 -43.72 -2.34 34.51
CA ARG A 347 -42.77 -1.24 34.73
C ARG A 347 -41.32 -1.72 34.88
N LYS A 348 -40.46 -0.88 34.29
CA LYS A 348 -39.02 -0.69 34.50
C LYS A 348 -38.56 -0.97 35.94
N HIS A 349 -37.43 -1.65 36.09
CA HIS A 349 -36.27 -1.14 36.83
C HIS A 349 -34.99 -1.81 36.31
N ALA A 350 -33.98 -0.98 36.12
CA ALA A 350 -32.60 -1.38 35.98
C ALA A 350 -32.08 -1.78 37.37
N ASP A 351 -31.18 -2.74 37.43
CA ASP A 351 -30.21 -2.82 38.52
C ASP A 351 -28.92 -3.48 38.02
N GLU A 352 -27.84 -2.88 38.50
CA GLU A 352 -26.44 -3.24 38.35
C GLU A 352 -26.16 -4.67 38.81
N CYS A 353 -25.17 -5.30 38.16
CA CYS A 353 -24.43 -6.41 38.77
C CYS A 353 -22.94 -6.07 38.74
N ASP A 354 -22.51 -5.55 39.89
CA ASP A 354 -21.15 -5.63 40.43
C ASP A 354 -20.75 -7.11 40.56
N SER A 355 -19.55 -7.46 40.09
CA SER A 355 -18.89 -8.70 40.53
C SER A 355 -17.39 -8.45 40.66
N ARG A 356 -17.03 -8.06 41.88
CA ARG A 356 -15.71 -8.20 42.51
C ARG A 356 -15.07 -9.56 42.19
N VAL A 357 -13.85 -9.53 41.66
CA VAL A 357 -12.93 -10.67 41.69
C VAL A 357 -11.98 -10.49 42.86
N THR A 358 -12.04 -11.43 43.79
CA THR A 358 -11.21 -11.54 44.97
C THR A 358 -9.76 -11.87 44.62
N ARG A 359 -8.87 -11.14 45.30
CA ARG A 359 -7.42 -11.23 45.30
C ARG A 359 -7.00 -12.26 46.37
N THR A 360 -6.26 -13.29 45.98
CA THR A 360 -5.52 -14.15 46.92
C THR A 360 -4.02 -13.98 46.70
N SER A 361 -3.39 -13.39 47.70
CA SER A 361 -1.96 -13.28 47.91
C SER A 361 -1.38 -14.59 48.43
N ARG A 362 -0.18 -14.96 47.97
CA ARG A 362 0.82 -15.61 48.82
C ARG A 362 2.24 -15.23 48.38
N THR A 363 3.01 -14.87 49.38
CA THR A 363 4.38 -14.37 49.43
C THR A 363 5.41 -15.50 49.52
N ASN A 364 6.62 -15.23 49.00
CA ASN A 364 7.97 -15.61 49.48
C ASN A 364 8.92 -15.69 48.28
N SER A 365 10.21 -15.37 48.29
CA SER A 365 11.11 -14.52 49.08
C SER A 365 12.51 -14.69 48.45
N ARG A 366 13.20 -13.58 48.20
CA ARG A 366 14.68 -13.33 48.16
C ARG A 366 15.65 -14.45 47.68
N HIS A 367 16.48 -14.11 46.68
CA HIS A 367 17.97 -14.18 46.66
C HIS A 367 18.47 -13.55 45.34
N LEU A 368 19.03 -12.34 45.32
CA LEU A 368 20.46 -12.01 45.38
C LEU A 368 21.40 -13.03 44.71
N SER A 369 21.94 -12.67 43.54
CA SER A 369 23.34 -12.82 43.13
C SER A 369 23.54 -12.33 41.67
N SER A 370 24.13 -11.15 41.48
CA SER A 370 25.01 -10.90 40.31
C SER A 370 26.28 -11.73 40.49
N PRO A 371 27.09 -11.99 39.44
CA PRO A 371 28.26 -11.10 39.31
C PRO A 371 28.89 -10.96 37.89
N VAL A 372 29.82 -10.01 37.82
CA VAL A 372 31.02 -9.88 36.95
C VAL A 372 30.85 -9.49 35.48
N ARG A 373 31.15 -8.21 35.20
CA ARG A 373 31.86 -7.75 34.00
C ARG A 373 33.37 -8.03 34.13
N PRO A 374 34.11 -8.28 33.04
CA PRO A 374 35.49 -7.83 32.93
C PRO A 374 35.57 -6.45 32.26
N ARG A 375 36.43 -5.61 32.84
CA ARG A 375 36.92 -4.33 32.29
C ARG A 375 38.18 -4.58 31.43
N ARG A 376 38.52 -3.52 30.67
CA ARG A 376 39.81 -3.14 30.07
C ARG A 376 39.98 -3.66 28.63
N SER A 377 40.38 -2.86 27.65
CA SER A 377 41.35 -1.75 27.69
C SER A 377 41.03 -0.61 26.70
N CYS A 378 41.20 0.63 27.14
CA CYS A 378 41.51 1.79 26.29
C CYS A 378 42.97 2.17 26.51
N SER A 379 43.68 2.55 25.43
CA SER A 379 44.73 3.59 25.33
C SER A 379 45.45 3.46 23.96
N PRO A 380 46.12 4.50 23.43
CA PRO A 380 45.82 5.93 23.48
C PRO A 380 45.97 6.63 22.10
N MET A 381 45.72 7.94 22.14
CA MET A 381 45.91 9.01 21.14
C MET A 381 47.10 8.89 20.17
N VAL A 382 46.90 9.37 18.93
CA VAL A 382 47.81 10.36 18.33
C VAL A 382 47.00 11.48 17.67
N THR A 383 47.36 12.68 18.08
CA THR A 383 46.92 14.01 17.63
C THR A 383 47.48 14.38 16.25
N GLY A 384 46.71 15.13 15.44
CA GLY A 384 47.24 15.82 14.27
C GLY A 384 46.24 16.81 13.68
N ARG A 385 46.40 18.08 14.03
CA ARG A 385 45.64 19.23 13.52
C ARG A 385 46.09 19.63 12.11
N SER A 386 45.08 20.05 11.32
CA SER A 386 45.04 21.20 10.41
C SER A 386 46.04 21.34 9.26
N TYR A 387 45.53 21.44 8.03
CA TYR A 387 45.81 22.58 7.13
C TYR A 387 44.62 22.85 6.19
N CYS A 388 44.19 24.11 6.16
CA CYS A 388 43.29 24.67 5.15
C CYS A 388 44.04 24.88 3.84
N ALA A 389 43.44 24.51 2.71
CA ALA A 389 43.73 25.15 1.43
C ALA A 389 42.50 25.13 0.52
N ARG A 390 42.12 26.32 0.04
CA ARG A 390 41.05 26.60 -0.91
C ARG A 390 41.40 26.03 -2.29
N ALA A 391 40.42 25.50 -3.01
CA ALA A 391 40.44 25.49 -4.47
C ALA A 391 39.03 25.79 -5.01
N ARG A 392 38.97 26.78 -5.92
CA ARG A 392 37.79 27.25 -6.66
C ARG A 392 37.51 26.34 -7.87
N PRO A 393 36.30 26.42 -8.46
CA PRO A 393 35.85 25.52 -9.51
C PRO A 393 36.21 26.03 -10.92
N THR A 394 36.43 25.11 -11.85
CA THR A 394 36.46 25.38 -13.29
C THR A 394 35.33 24.63 -13.99
N SER A 395 34.49 25.41 -14.66
CA SER A 395 33.49 25.04 -15.66
C SER A 395 34.15 24.72 -17.01
N GLU A 396 33.61 23.76 -17.77
CA GLU A 396 33.04 23.99 -19.11
C GLU A 396 32.59 22.67 -19.80
N PRO A 397 31.65 22.74 -20.79
CA PRO A 397 30.89 21.60 -21.31
C PRO A 397 31.35 21.10 -22.69
N ASN A 398 31.17 19.80 -22.97
CA ASN A 398 31.36 19.23 -24.30
C ASN A 398 30.07 19.30 -25.12
N GLN A 399 30.13 20.06 -26.22
CA GLN A 399 29.23 19.96 -27.38
C GLN A 399 29.74 18.87 -28.33
N CYS A 400 28.87 17.98 -28.79
CA CYS A 400 29.14 17.14 -29.96
C CYS A 400 28.21 17.57 -31.10
N THR A 401 28.86 17.94 -32.20
CA THR A 401 28.29 18.34 -33.48
C THR A 401 27.93 17.13 -34.35
N SER A 402 26.87 17.30 -35.12
CA SER A 402 26.37 16.41 -36.16
C SER A 402 27.08 16.64 -37.50
N ALA A 403 27.29 15.59 -38.30
CA ALA A 403 27.55 15.65 -39.73
C ALA A 403 26.97 14.40 -40.46
N PRO A 404 26.63 14.50 -41.77
CA PRO A 404 25.65 13.64 -42.43
C PRO A 404 26.27 12.49 -43.26
N VAL A 405 25.45 11.49 -43.62
CA VAL A 405 25.82 10.36 -44.49
C VAL A 405 25.08 10.46 -45.83
N THR A 406 25.84 10.35 -46.93
CA THR A 406 25.37 10.18 -48.31
C THR A 406 25.77 8.81 -48.87
N GLY A 407 24.83 8.13 -49.57
CA GLY A 407 25.05 7.53 -50.89
C GLY A 407 25.72 6.13 -51.05
N ALA A 408 24.86 5.12 -51.26
CA ALA A 408 24.88 4.07 -52.32
C ALA A 408 26.09 3.12 -52.63
N ALA A 409 25.90 1.81 -52.35
CA ALA A 409 25.98 0.55 -53.16
C ALA A 409 27.02 0.35 -54.33
N PRO A 410 27.24 -0.87 -54.92
CA PRO A 410 26.95 -2.29 -54.53
C PRO A 410 28.11 -3.32 -54.81
N HIS A 411 27.83 -4.61 -54.53
CA HIS A 411 28.27 -5.89 -55.18
C HIS A 411 29.15 -6.93 -54.44
N ALA A 412 28.61 -8.17 -54.49
CA ALA A 412 29.23 -9.50 -54.63
C ALA A 412 29.72 -10.31 -53.40
N ARG A 413 29.20 -11.55 -53.31
CA ARG A 413 29.61 -12.72 -52.47
C ARG A 413 30.76 -13.53 -53.16
N PRO A 414 31.24 -14.73 -52.72
CA PRO A 414 31.01 -15.54 -51.49
C PRO A 414 32.27 -16.25 -50.87
N ARG A 415 32.02 -16.98 -49.77
CA ARG A 415 32.70 -18.19 -49.19
C ARG A 415 33.79 -18.02 -48.12
N GLY A 416 33.52 -18.65 -46.97
CA GLY A 416 34.48 -19.13 -45.96
C GLY A 416 33.76 -19.97 -44.88
N PRO A 417 34.27 -21.14 -44.45
CA PRO A 417 33.59 -22.04 -43.50
C PRO A 417 34.05 -21.87 -42.03
N GLU A 418 33.16 -22.30 -41.13
CA GLU A 418 33.36 -22.84 -39.77
C GLU A 418 34.45 -22.28 -38.83
N ARG A 419 34.05 -21.78 -37.64
CA ARG A 419 34.25 -22.49 -36.34
C ARG A 419 33.84 -21.65 -35.12
N HIS A 420 33.16 -22.34 -34.21
CA HIS A 420 33.07 -22.18 -32.74
C HIS A 420 32.67 -20.83 -32.14
N GLU A 421 31.36 -20.64 -31.95
CA GLU A 421 30.83 -19.74 -30.92
C GLU A 421 30.97 -20.37 -29.52
N ARG A 422 31.68 -19.68 -28.63
CA ARG A 422 31.51 -19.78 -27.19
C ARG A 422 30.42 -18.79 -26.80
N THR A 423 29.32 -19.29 -26.27
CA THR A 423 28.23 -18.50 -25.69
C THR A 423 28.69 -17.86 -24.37
N PRO A 424 28.55 -16.54 -24.15
CA PRO A 424 28.60 -15.96 -22.82
C PRO A 424 27.19 -15.74 -22.25
N CYS A 425 27.08 -15.93 -20.94
CA CYS A 425 25.95 -15.65 -20.06
C CYS A 425 25.04 -14.51 -20.52
N SER A 426 23.76 -14.82 -20.73
CA SER A 426 22.71 -13.82 -20.86
C SER A 426 22.46 -13.15 -19.50
N THR A 427 22.86 -11.90 -19.37
CA THR A 427 22.34 -11.00 -18.34
C THR A 427 20.90 -10.65 -18.71
N LYS A 428 19.92 -11.25 -18.02
CA LYS A 428 18.53 -10.80 -18.06
C LYS A 428 18.43 -9.46 -17.32
N LYS A 429 18.52 -8.37 -18.09
CA LYS A 429 17.87 -7.10 -17.72
C LYS A 429 16.55 -7.08 -18.46
N GLU A 430 15.47 -7.50 -17.79
CA GLU A 430 14.15 -7.08 -18.23
C GLU A 430 14.03 -5.58 -17.92
N ALA A 431 13.87 -4.78 -18.97
CA ALA A 431 13.53 -3.38 -18.85
C ALA A 431 12.10 -3.27 -18.32
N GLN A 432 11.95 -2.63 -17.16
CA GLN A 432 10.69 -2.12 -16.64
C GLN A 432 10.31 -0.83 -17.35
#